data_AF-E1ZFS7-F1
#
_entry.id   AF-E1ZFS7-F1
#
_cell.length_a   1.000
_cell.length_b   1.000
_cell.length_c   1.000
_cell.angle_alpha   90.00
_cell.angle_beta   90.00
_cell.angle_gamma   90.00
#
_symmetry.space_group_name_H-M   'P 1'
#
loop_
_entity.id
_entity.type
_entity.pdbx_description
1 polymer ?
#
loop_
_entity_poly.entity_id
_entity_poly.type
_entity_poly.pdbx_seq_one_letter_code
_entity_poly.pdbx_strand_id
1 'polypeptide(L)'
;MPCRRCGRLTATAKGKLDEASSQPLPVFAAQDDVEERRWVRALILAYLASLNRSLFAAKCLVEVVVEMYREGVTLDDAKVMLSLASLQHGGQLLKPMDEDILLSWVAVIMIALQAVGVPLNPEGEERMKQQGRQNPADDEGGMIAGLRGMVRVSVDQFLAGTDLFRLQLQQSMAAKMEGDGGGPSPGVFMLQQNTRLAIIALEVVRGMGLPTVVSLRQAPSPSSPLQEGEEPAESQPAAQSSSIEQQQQQQQQQQHVPCQHWVPGFVLACDSAAMSRCTEAEQQRASAVRLLISFMGASQGWLYPAWDFVSQCMECYERGWAAEDVYDHLQDEEFAQSGGLVINVARVPGSFNVTAAMFGRWLSVVYMTMVQLGVVFAGATRQDGWAWVSGAAQMHADEEAGSTLEAYGLADFVLHTLNNEEQKEKAGRPGSSGAAGGEEAEQAVVEGVLARETPEQLRKQARMGFVTLEDPELLPTSPSVLIMSQQISLVQMARQLVLQERTLAPSSTA
;
A
#
# COMPACT_ATOMS: atom_id res chain seq x y z
N MET A 1 57.06 -56.25 26.06
CA MET A 1 56.91 -56.85 27.41
C MET A 1 56.85 -55.72 28.44
N PRO A 2 55.93 -55.71 29.41
CA PRO A 2 54.52 -56.14 29.44
C PRO A 2 53.58 -54.90 29.47
N CYS A 3 52.32 -54.86 28.99
CA CYS A 3 51.17 -55.77 29.00
C CYS A 3 50.36 -55.76 30.32
N ARG A 4 49.12 -55.23 30.28
CA ARG A 4 47.87 -55.71 30.94
C ARG A 4 46.70 -54.77 30.56
N ARG A 5 45.77 -55.13 29.67
CA ARG A 5 44.61 -56.07 29.77
C ARG A 5 43.39 -55.51 30.52
N CYS A 6 42.31 -55.27 29.77
CA CYS A 6 40.93 -55.81 29.89
C CYS A 6 40.01 -54.90 29.04
N GLY A 7 39.23 -55.32 28.03
CA GLY A 7 38.81 -56.63 27.56
C GLY A 7 37.35 -56.92 27.96
N ARG A 8 36.38 -56.59 27.09
CA ARG A 8 35.15 -57.39 26.88
C ARG A 8 34.41 -57.02 25.59
N LEU A 9 34.19 -58.07 24.79
CA LEU A 9 33.37 -58.20 23.58
C LEU A 9 32.09 -58.97 23.93
N THR A 10 31.00 -58.71 23.20
CA THR A 10 30.05 -59.67 22.59
C THR A 10 29.09 -58.86 21.69
N ALA A 11 29.11 -59.00 20.35
CA ALA A 11 28.37 -59.98 19.51
C ALA A 11 26.83 -59.89 19.70
N THR A 12 25.91 -59.89 18.73
CA THR A 12 25.83 -60.09 17.25
C THR A 12 24.35 -59.88 16.89
N ALA A 13 23.98 -59.25 15.77
CA ALA A 13 22.70 -59.50 15.11
C ALA A 13 22.70 -59.05 13.63
N LYS A 14 22.41 -60.02 12.76
CA LYS A 14 22.12 -59.91 11.32
C LYS A 14 20.83 -59.13 11.07
N GLY A 15 20.82 -58.29 10.03
CA GLY A 15 19.60 -57.75 9.40
C GLY A 15 19.90 -57.30 7.98
N LYS A 16 19.47 -58.12 7.01
CA LYS A 16 19.35 -57.86 5.57
C LYS A 16 18.04 -57.07 5.35
N LEU A 17 17.98 -56.17 4.35
CA LEU A 17 16.83 -55.42 3.79
C LEU A 17 17.26 -53.94 3.66
N ASP A 18 17.07 -53.18 2.59
CA ASP A 18 16.73 -53.38 1.18
C ASP A 18 17.13 -52.04 0.51
N GLU A 19 17.39 -52.08 -0.79
CA GLU A 19 17.50 -50.91 -1.66
C GLU A 19 16.27 -50.00 -1.52
N ALA A 20 16.40 -48.91 -0.77
CA ALA A 20 15.43 -47.83 -0.74
C ALA A 20 15.98 -46.61 -1.48
N SER A 21 15.68 -46.59 -2.78
CA SER A 21 15.17 -45.42 -3.50
C SER A 21 15.69 -44.07 -3.01
N SER A 22 16.84 -43.65 -3.53
CA SER A 22 17.27 -42.25 -3.54
C SER A 22 16.41 -41.48 -4.56
N GLN A 23 15.12 -41.31 -4.26
CA GLN A 23 14.30 -40.36 -5.00
C GLN A 23 14.65 -38.95 -4.50
N PRO A 24 14.95 -38.00 -5.40
CA PRO A 24 15.05 -36.59 -5.02
C PRO A 24 13.68 -36.17 -4.46
N LEU A 25 13.70 -35.54 -3.27
CA LEU A 25 12.52 -34.89 -2.72
C LEU A 25 11.94 -33.91 -3.77
N PRO A 26 10.61 -33.85 -3.93
CA PRO A 26 9.99 -32.99 -4.93
C PRO A 26 10.35 -31.53 -4.65
N VAL A 27 11.02 -30.90 -5.61
CA VAL A 27 11.43 -29.48 -5.62
C VAL A 27 10.22 -28.51 -5.68
N PHE A 28 8.99 -29.05 -5.80
CA PHE A 28 7.76 -28.27 -5.95
C PHE A 28 7.38 -27.44 -4.71
N ALA A 29 7.76 -27.84 -3.49
CA ALA A 29 7.34 -27.12 -2.27
C ALA A 29 8.01 -25.74 -2.08
N ALA A 30 9.19 -25.50 -2.68
CA ALA A 30 9.90 -24.24 -2.47
C ALA A 30 9.39 -23.10 -3.37
N GLN A 31 8.75 -23.42 -4.49
CA GLN A 31 8.26 -22.44 -5.45
C GLN A 31 6.84 -21.98 -5.09
N ASP A 32 5.98 -22.92 -4.69
CA ASP A 32 4.63 -22.64 -4.18
C ASP A 32 4.68 -21.69 -2.96
N ASP A 33 5.65 -21.90 -2.06
CA ASP A 33 5.89 -21.04 -0.90
C ASP A 33 6.24 -19.59 -1.28
N VAL A 34 6.90 -19.37 -2.42
CA VAL A 34 7.28 -18.03 -2.89
C VAL A 34 6.10 -17.35 -3.57
N GLU A 35 5.32 -18.10 -4.35
CA GLU A 35 4.13 -17.62 -5.03
C GLU A 35 3.01 -17.27 -4.03
N GLU A 36 2.78 -18.09 -3.01
CA GLU A 36 1.79 -17.79 -1.96
C GLU A 36 2.18 -16.55 -1.14
N ARG A 37 3.48 -16.36 -0.87
CA ARG A 37 3.98 -15.14 -0.20
C ARG A 37 3.78 -13.88 -1.04
N ARG A 38 3.83 -13.97 -2.37
CA ARG A 38 3.63 -12.81 -3.27
C ARG A 38 2.20 -12.27 -3.12
N TRP A 39 1.21 -13.17 -3.04
CA TRP A 39 -0.19 -12.81 -2.88
C TRP A 39 -0.46 -12.14 -1.55
N VAL A 40 0.05 -12.71 -0.45
CA VAL A 40 -0.14 -12.12 0.87
C VAL A 40 0.47 -10.74 0.98
N ARG A 41 1.70 -10.56 0.50
CA ARG A 41 2.38 -9.27 0.50
C ARG A 41 1.59 -8.23 -0.28
N ALA A 42 1.20 -8.54 -1.52
CA ALA A 42 0.41 -7.63 -2.36
C ALA A 42 -0.93 -7.29 -1.70
N LEU A 43 -1.64 -8.30 -1.19
CA LEU A 43 -2.95 -8.15 -0.57
C LEU A 43 -2.90 -7.24 0.66
N ILE A 44 -1.91 -7.44 1.55
CA ILE A 44 -1.76 -6.64 2.77
C ILE A 44 -1.36 -5.20 2.44
N LEU A 45 -0.41 -5.01 1.52
CA LEU A 45 0.03 -3.66 1.12
C LEU A 45 -1.13 -2.87 0.50
N ALA A 46 -1.87 -3.47 -0.44
CA ALA A 46 -3.01 -2.82 -1.07
C ALA A 46 -4.16 -2.58 -0.08
N TYR A 47 -4.43 -3.51 0.83
CA TYR A 47 -5.42 -3.33 1.90
C TYR A 47 -5.07 -2.12 2.77
N LEU A 48 -3.87 -2.09 3.34
CA LEU A 48 -3.44 -1.01 4.23
C LEU A 48 -3.41 0.34 3.50
N ALA A 49 -3.00 0.38 2.23
CA ALA A 49 -3.06 1.58 1.41
C ALA A 49 -4.50 2.06 1.14
N SER A 50 -5.43 1.14 0.91
CA SER A 50 -6.83 1.47 0.61
C SER A 50 -7.57 2.10 1.80
N LEU A 51 -7.10 1.88 3.03
CA LEU A 51 -7.59 2.55 4.24
C LEU A 51 -7.41 4.08 4.18
N ASN A 52 -6.52 4.59 3.32
CA ASN A 52 -6.30 6.02 3.11
C ASN A 52 -7.35 6.70 2.22
N ARG A 53 -8.48 6.04 1.94
CA ARG A 53 -9.53 6.54 1.03
C ARG A 53 -9.04 6.77 -0.41
N SER A 54 -7.89 6.18 -0.77
CA SER A 54 -7.35 6.21 -2.12
C SER A 54 -8.15 5.25 -2.99
N LEU A 55 -8.79 5.78 -4.04
CA LEU A 55 -9.45 4.94 -5.05
C LEU A 55 -8.42 4.12 -5.82
N PHE A 56 -7.24 4.69 -6.07
CA PHE A 56 -6.15 4.00 -6.72
C PHE A 56 -5.73 2.75 -5.93
N ALA A 57 -5.48 2.89 -4.63
CA ALA A 57 -5.13 1.75 -3.79
C ALA A 57 -6.25 0.70 -3.69
N ALA A 58 -7.52 1.13 -3.66
CA ALA A 58 -8.65 0.21 -3.72
C ALA A 58 -8.71 -0.57 -5.05
N LYS A 59 -8.38 0.07 -6.18
CA LYS A 59 -8.26 -0.61 -7.48
C LYS A 59 -7.10 -1.61 -7.49
N CYS A 60 -5.94 -1.28 -6.92
CA CYS A 60 -4.83 -2.21 -6.76
C CYS A 60 -5.20 -3.41 -5.88
N LEU A 61 -5.98 -3.22 -4.81
CA LEU A 61 -6.50 -4.31 -4.00
C LEU A 61 -7.38 -5.25 -4.83
N VAL A 62 -8.29 -4.69 -5.63
CA VAL A 62 -9.15 -5.51 -6.49
C VAL A 62 -8.34 -6.21 -7.58
N GLU A 63 -7.35 -5.56 -8.19
CA GLU A 63 -6.43 -6.17 -9.15
C GLU A 63 -5.76 -7.42 -8.57
N VAL A 64 -5.26 -7.33 -7.32
CA VAL A 64 -4.68 -8.49 -6.60
C VAL A 64 -5.69 -9.62 -6.46
N VAL A 65 -6.90 -9.32 -5.99
CA VAL A 65 -7.93 -10.35 -5.78
C VAL A 65 -8.44 -10.95 -7.10
N VAL A 66 -8.47 -10.16 -8.19
CA VAL A 66 -8.80 -10.66 -9.52
C VAL A 66 -7.78 -11.69 -9.98
N GLU A 67 -6.49 -11.40 -9.86
CA GLU A 67 -5.45 -12.34 -10.28
C GLU A 67 -5.40 -13.58 -9.37
N MET A 68 -5.55 -13.42 -8.04
CA MET A 68 -5.75 -14.55 -7.12
C MET A 68 -6.91 -15.44 -7.56
N TYR A 69 -8.08 -14.84 -7.84
CA TYR A 69 -9.25 -15.56 -8.33
C TYR A 69 -8.95 -16.30 -9.63
N ARG A 70 -8.30 -15.65 -10.60
CA ARG A 70 -7.97 -16.26 -11.90
C ARG A 70 -6.97 -17.42 -11.78
N GLU A 71 -6.06 -17.38 -10.81
CA GLU A 71 -5.18 -18.51 -10.47
C GLU A 71 -5.89 -19.62 -9.65
N GLY A 72 -7.19 -19.49 -9.42
CA GLY A 72 -7.97 -20.50 -8.70
C GLY A 72 -7.75 -20.47 -7.18
N VAL A 73 -7.21 -19.38 -6.64
CA VAL A 73 -7.10 -19.17 -5.18
C VAL A 73 -8.50 -18.93 -4.61
N THR A 74 -8.88 -19.73 -3.62
CA THR A 74 -10.18 -19.63 -2.94
C THR A 74 -10.13 -18.64 -1.76
N LEU A 75 -11.29 -18.31 -1.21
CA LEU A 75 -11.37 -17.50 0.02
C LEU A 75 -10.72 -18.21 1.21
N ASP A 76 -10.86 -19.55 1.28
CA ASP A 76 -10.24 -20.35 2.34
C ASP A 76 -8.72 -20.38 2.18
N ASP A 77 -8.21 -20.48 0.96
CA ASP A 77 -6.77 -20.34 0.69
C ASP A 77 -6.26 -18.97 1.16
N ALA A 78 -6.97 -17.87 0.85
CA ALA A 78 -6.61 -16.54 1.30
C ALA A 78 -6.56 -16.42 2.83
N LYS A 79 -7.52 -17.04 3.53
CA LYS A 79 -7.55 -17.10 5.00
C LYS A 79 -6.35 -17.88 5.56
N VAL A 80 -6.04 -19.05 4.98
CA VAL A 80 -4.89 -19.86 5.38
C VAL A 80 -3.58 -19.10 5.16
N MET A 81 -3.43 -18.47 3.99
CA MET A 81 -2.25 -17.67 3.66
C MET A 81 -2.05 -16.49 4.61
N LEU A 82 -3.11 -15.76 4.97
CA LEU A 82 -3.04 -14.68 5.97
C LEU A 82 -2.68 -15.20 7.37
N SER A 83 -3.27 -16.33 7.78
CA SER A 83 -2.94 -16.98 9.05
C SER A 83 -1.47 -17.42 9.12
N LEU A 84 -0.96 -18.04 8.06
CA LEU A 84 0.45 -18.44 7.96
C LEU A 84 1.40 -17.25 7.99
N ALA A 85 1.08 -16.17 7.26
CA ALA A 85 1.88 -14.96 7.28
C ALA A 85 1.87 -14.29 8.66
N SER A 86 0.73 -14.28 9.37
CA SER A 86 0.65 -13.77 10.73
C SER A 86 1.57 -14.56 11.67
N LEU A 87 1.60 -15.90 11.56
CA LEU A 87 2.51 -16.76 12.33
C LEU A 87 3.99 -16.45 12.03
N GLN A 88 4.34 -16.22 10.76
CA GLN A 88 5.72 -15.88 10.36
C GLN A 88 6.19 -14.53 10.91
N HIS A 89 5.28 -13.57 11.13
CA HIS A 89 5.58 -12.24 11.64
C HIS A 89 5.37 -12.11 13.16
N GLY A 90 5.46 -13.21 13.91
CA GLY A 90 5.38 -13.19 15.38
C GLY A 90 3.96 -13.13 15.95
N GLY A 91 2.95 -13.47 15.13
CA GLY A 91 1.57 -13.70 15.57
C GLY A 91 0.63 -12.50 15.47
N GLN A 92 1.08 -11.35 14.95
CA GLN A 92 0.20 -10.18 14.78
C GLN A 92 0.62 -9.30 13.60
N LEU A 93 0.31 -9.75 12.38
CA LEU A 93 0.52 -8.95 11.16
C LEU A 93 -0.63 -7.96 10.92
N LEU A 94 -1.86 -8.40 11.14
CA LEU A 94 -3.08 -7.58 11.14
C LEU A 94 -3.79 -7.75 12.49
N LYS A 95 -4.61 -6.77 12.88
CA LYS A 95 -5.54 -6.98 14.00
C LYS A 95 -6.61 -7.97 13.54
N PRO A 96 -7.18 -8.81 14.43
CA PRO A 96 -8.21 -9.77 14.03
C PRO A 96 -9.39 -9.14 13.28
N MET A 97 -9.81 -7.94 13.71
CA MET A 97 -10.85 -7.18 13.03
C MET A 97 -10.45 -6.74 11.62
N ASP A 98 -9.20 -6.34 11.42
CA ASP A 98 -8.70 -5.93 10.09
C ASP A 98 -8.60 -7.13 9.14
N GLU A 99 -8.21 -8.30 9.67
CA GLU A 99 -8.21 -9.57 8.92
C GLU A 99 -9.61 -9.97 8.49
N ASP A 100 -10.59 -9.91 9.39
CA ASP A 100 -12.00 -10.21 9.07
C ASP A 100 -12.57 -9.26 8.00
N ILE A 101 -12.22 -7.96 8.07
CA ILE A 101 -12.65 -6.99 7.06
C ILE A 101 -12.00 -7.27 5.72
N LEU A 102 -10.69 -7.53 5.69
CA LEU A 102 -9.97 -7.89 4.47
C LEU A 102 -10.57 -9.15 3.82
N LEU A 103 -10.81 -10.20 4.60
CA LEU A 103 -11.45 -11.43 4.11
C LEU A 103 -12.86 -11.16 3.58
N SER A 104 -13.65 -10.31 4.25
CA SER A 104 -14.96 -9.90 3.75
C SER A 104 -14.85 -9.16 2.42
N TRP A 105 -13.83 -8.33 2.22
CA TRP A 105 -13.60 -7.62 0.96
C TRP A 105 -13.18 -8.56 -0.16
N VAL A 106 -12.25 -9.48 0.11
CA VAL A 106 -11.85 -10.55 -0.81
C VAL A 106 -13.08 -11.35 -1.25
N ALA A 107 -13.95 -11.73 -0.30
CA ALA A 107 -15.18 -12.46 -0.60
C ALA A 107 -16.12 -11.66 -1.53
N VAL A 108 -16.37 -10.39 -1.24
CA VAL A 108 -17.23 -9.53 -2.07
C VAL A 108 -16.70 -9.43 -3.50
N ILE A 109 -15.39 -9.23 -3.67
CA ILE A 109 -14.75 -9.16 -4.99
C ILE A 109 -14.91 -10.50 -5.71
N MET A 110 -14.50 -11.62 -5.10
CA MET A 110 -14.60 -12.94 -5.71
C MET A 110 -16.03 -13.32 -6.11
N ILE A 111 -17.02 -12.98 -5.29
CA ILE A 111 -18.44 -13.19 -5.61
C ILE A 111 -18.86 -12.33 -6.82
N ALA A 112 -18.36 -11.09 -6.93
CA ALA A 112 -18.65 -10.24 -8.09
C ALA A 112 -18.04 -10.81 -9.39
N LEU A 113 -16.81 -11.33 -9.32
CA LEU A 113 -16.16 -12.00 -10.45
C LEU A 113 -16.93 -13.24 -10.91
N GLN A 114 -17.39 -14.06 -9.96
CA GLN A 114 -18.25 -15.22 -10.24
C GLN A 114 -19.59 -14.81 -10.86
N ALA A 115 -20.21 -13.73 -10.35
CA ALA A 115 -21.51 -13.26 -10.83
C ALA A 115 -21.48 -12.80 -12.29
N VAL A 116 -20.37 -12.21 -12.74
CA VAL A 116 -20.19 -11.78 -14.14
C VAL A 116 -19.51 -12.83 -15.02
N GLY A 117 -19.06 -13.93 -14.42
CA GLY A 117 -18.43 -15.05 -15.10
C GLY A 117 -17.06 -14.72 -15.68
N VAL A 118 -16.18 -14.12 -14.87
CA VAL A 118 -14.75 -14.00 -15.22
C VAL A 118 -14.14 -15.40 -15.29
N PRO A 119 -13.46 -15.79 -16.38
CA PRO A 119 -12.87 -17.12 -16.49
C PRO A 119 -11.59 -17.24 -15.66
N LEU A 120 -11.36 -18.46 -15.18
CA LEU A 120 -10.11 -18.85 -14.54
C LEU A 120 -9.02 -19.08 -15.61
N ASN A 121 -7.76 -18.94 -15.21
CA ASN A 121 -6.63 -19.40 -16.01
C ASN A 121 -6.63 -20.95 -16.04
N PRO A 122 -6.00 -21.59 -17.05
CA PRO A 122 -5.95 -23.05 -17.15
C PRO A 122 -5.42 -23.72 -15.87
N GLU A 123 -4.38 -23.13 -15.26
CA GLU A 123 -3.80 -23.58 -13.99
C GLU A 123 -4.80 -23.47 -12.83
N GLY A 124 -5.56 -22.37 -12.76
CA GLY A 124 -6.60 -22.16 -11.77
C GLY A 124 -7.78 -23.13 -11.92
N GLU A 125 -8.17 -23.46 -13.16
CA GLU A 125 -9.16 -24.50 -13.39
C GLU A 125 -8.69 -25.88 -12.91
N GLU A 126 -7.42 -26.21 -13.12
CA GLU A 126 -6.83 -27.46 -12.66
C GLU A 126 -6.76 -27.50 -11.13
N ARG A 127 -6.33 -26.42 -10.47
CA ARG A 127 -6.31 -26.29 -9.02
C ARG A 127 -7.70 -26.48 -8.42
N MET A 128 -8.72 -25.83 -8.97
CA MET A 128 -10.12 -25.99 -8.56
C MET A 128 -10.68 -27.39 -8.81
N LYS A 129 -10.23 -28.08 -9.87
CA LYS A 129 -10.61 -29.49 -10.12
C LYS A 129 -9.93 -30.43 -9.10
N GLN A 130 -8.68 -30.18 -8.74
CA GLN A 130 -7.89 -30.98 -7.80
C GLN A 130 -8.33 -30.84 -6.35
N GLN A 131 -8.70 -29.63 -5.92
CA GLN A 131 -9.28 -29.39 -4.59
C GLN A 131 -10.65 -30.06 -4.41
N GLY A 132 -11.19 -30.62 -5.50
CA GLY A 132 -12.47 -31.31 -5.53
C GLY A 132 -13.60 -30.29 -5.47
N ARG A 133 -14.53 -30.36 -6.43
CA ARG A 133 -15.86 -29.76 -6.29
C ARG A 133 -16.58 -30.42 -5.09
N GLN A 134 -16.18 -30.14 -3.86
CA GLN A 134 -17.16 -30.05 -2.79
C GLN A 134 -18.01 -28.87 -3.20
N ASN A 135 -19.27 -29.14 -3.56
CA ASN A 135 -20.20 -28.11 -4.00
C ASN A 135 -20.18 -26.97 -2.97
N PRO A 136 -19.78 -25.75 -3.35
CA PRO A 136 -19.84 -24.61 -2.43
C PRO A 136 -21.28 -24.31 -1.97
N ALA A 137 -22.29 -24.90 -2.63
CA ALA A 137 -23.69 -24.68 -2.33
C ALA A 137 -24.18 -25.29 -1.00
N ASP A 138 -23.51 -26.30 -0.42
CA ASP A 138 -24.09 -27.09 0.69
C ASP A 138 -23.58 -26.68 2.09
N ASP A 139 -22.53 -25.86 2.20
CA ASP A 139 -21.97 -25.39 3.49
C ASP A 139 -21.79 -23.86 3.54
N GLU A 140 -22.50 -23.13 2.69
CA GLU A 140 -22.47 -21.67 2.67
C GLU A 140 -23.27 -21.10 3.86
N GLY A 141 -22.55 -20.73 4.92
CA GLY A 141 -23.13 -20.01 6.04
C GLY A 141 -23.96 -18.80 5.58
N GLY A 142 -25.07 -18.52 6.27
CA GLY A 142 -26.07 -17.53 5.84
C GLY A 142 -25.53 -16.12 5.51
N MET A 143 -24.34 -15.77 6.01
CA MET A 143 -23.63 -14.53 5.66
C MET A 143 -23.19 -14.49 4.19
N ILE A 144 -22.61 -15.57 3.65
CA ILE A 144 -22.13 -15.62 2.25
C ILE A 144 -23.33 -15.53 1.29
N ALA A 145 -24.43 -16.20 1.61
CA ALA A 145 -25.68 -16.09 0.85
C ALA A 145 -26.21 -14.65 0.82
N GLY A 146 -26.16 -13.94 1.96
CA GLY A 146 -26.50 -12.52 2.06
C GLY A 146 -25.61 -11.62 1.19
N LEU A 147 -24.28 -11.83 1.25
CA LEU A 147 -23.31 -11.11 0.41
C LEU A 147 -23.55 -11.36 -1.08
N ARG A 148 -23.86 -12.60 -1.48
CA ARG A 148 -24.20 -12.92 -2.88
C ARG A 148 -25.45 -12.19 -3.36
N GLY A 149 -26.48 -12.11 -2.53
CA GLY A 149 -27.68 -11.31 -2.83
C GLY A 149 -27.35 -9.83 -3.06
N MET A 150 -26.53 -9.24 -2.18
CA MET A 150 -26.09 -7.85 -2.27
C MET A 150 -25.23 -7.59 -3.51
N VAL A 151 -24.27 -8.47 -3.81
CA VAL A 151 -23.40 -8.35 -4.98
C VAL A 151 -24.23 -8.43 -6.25
N ARG A 152 -25.21 -9.33 -6.33
CA ARG A 152 -26.11 -9.42 -7.49
C ARG A 152 -26.85 -8.10 -7.74
N VAL A 153 -27.39 -7.47 -6.70
CA VAL A 153 -28.02 -6.14 -6.81
C VAL A 153 -27.01 -5.08 -7.29
N SER A 154 -25.78 -5.13 -6.80
CA SER A 154 -24.72 -4.19 -7.20
C SER A 154 -24.30 -4.37 -8.67
N VAL A 155 -24.23 -5.62 -9.14
CA VAL A 155 -24.00 -5.97 -10.54
C VAL A 155 -25.15 -5.43 -11.41
N ASP A 156 -26.40 -5.67 -11.01
CA ASP A 156 -27.57 -5.17 -11.75
C ASP A 156 -27.57 -3.63 -11.83
N GLN A 157 -27.19 -2.94 -10.74
CA GLN A 157 -27.03 -1.47 -10.73
C GLN A 157 -25.93 -1.00 -11.69
N PHE A 158 -24.79 -1.70 -11.73
CA PHE A 158 -23.69 -1.38 -12.63
C PHE A 158 -24.10 -1.56 -14.10
N LEU A 159 -24.78 -2.67 -14.41
CA LEU A 159 -25.31 -2.94 -15.75
C LEU A 159 -26.39 -1.94 -16.17
N ALA A 160 -27.15 -1.40 -15.22
CA ALA A 160 -28.07 -0.28 -15.45
C ALA A 160 -27.36 1.07 -15.70
N GLY A 161 -26.01 1.11 -15.67
CA GLY A 161 -25.22 2.30 -15.92
C GLY A 161 -24.86 3.11 -14.68
N THR A 162 -24.91 2.51 -13.48
CA THR A 162 -24.39 3.13 -12.26
C THR A 162 -22.88 2.92 -12.21
N ASP A 163 -22.12 3.97 -12.47
CA ASP A 163 -20.67 3.98 -12.26
C ASP A 163 -20.30 4.39 -10.83
N LEU A 164 -19.02 4.30 -10.48
CA LEU A 164 -18.53 4.67 -9.14
C LEU A 164 -18.85 6.12 -8.79
N PHE A 165 -18.80 7.02 -9.78
CA PHE A 165 -19.10 8.44 -9.59
C PHE A 165 -20.58 8.64 -9.22
N ARG A 166 -21.51 8.04 -9.97
CA ARG A 166 -22.94 8.08 -9.70
C ARG A 166 -23.28 7.46 -8.35
N LEU A 167 -22.65 6.35 -8.00
CA LEU A 167 -22.81 5.72 -6.69
C LEU A 167 -22.37 6.67 -5.57
N GLN A 168 -21.19 7.28 -5.70
CA GLN A 168 -20.69 8.22 -4.70
C GLN A 168 -21.61 9.44 -4.57
N LEU A 169 -22.16 9.94 -5.68
CA LEU A 169 -23.13 11.03 -5.66
C LEU A 169 -24.41 10.61 -4.91
N GLN A 170 -24.97 9.43 -5.21
CA GLN A 170 -26.14 8.88 -4.53
C GLN A 170 -25.90 8.72 -3.02
N GLN A 171 -24.75 8.17 -2.62
CA GLN A 171 -24.37 8.02 -1.21
C GLN A 171 -24.22 9.38 -0.52
N SER A 172 -23.64 10.37 -1.20
CA SER A 172 -23.50 11.73 -0.65
C SER A 172 -24.85 12.44 -0.48
N MET A 173 -25.81 12.21 -1.38
CA MET A 173 -27.16 12.76 -1.27
C MET A 173 -27.94 12.07 -0.15
N ALA A 174 -27.84 10.75 -0.04
CA ALA A 174 -28.46 9.99 1.06
C ALA A 174 -27.93 10.46 2.43
N ALA A 175 -26.61 10.64 2.57
CA ALA A 175 -26.00 11.14 3.80
C ALA A 175 -26.48 12.55 4.18
N LYS A 176 -26.78 13.41 3.20
CA LYS A 176 -27.33 14.76 3.46
C LYS A 176 -28.81 14.74 3.86
N MET A 177 -29.58 13.76 3.40
CA MET A 177 -31.00 13.62 3.72
C MET A 177 -31.25 13.05 5.13
N GLU A 178 -30.27 12.36 5.72
CA GLU A 178 -30.40 11.73 7.04
C GLU A 178 -30.30 12.70 8.26
N GLY A 179 -30.23 14.01 8.05
CA GLY A 179 -30.60 15.07 9.01
C GLY A 179 -30.24 14.92 10.51
N ASP A 180 -29.21 15.65 10.95
CA ASP A 180 -28.94 16.22 12.29
C ASP A 180 -29.06 15.38 13.60
N GLY A 181 -29.43 14.10 13.58
CA GLY A 181 -29.68 13.36 14.83
C GLY A 181 -28.80 12.14 15.11
N GLY A 182 -28.36 11.44 14.07
CA GLY A 182 -27.58 10.21 14.23
C GLY A 182 -27.03 9.81 12.88
N GLY A 183 -25.70 9.75 12.77
CA GLY A 183 -25.03 9.33 11.54
C GLY A 183 -25.53 7.96 11.04
N PRO A 184 -25.19 7.60 9.79
CA PRO A 184 -25.64 6.35 9.19
C PRO A 184 -25.30 5.19 10.11
N SER A 185 -26.25 4.26 10.28
CA SER A 185 -26.01 3.08 11.10
C SER A 185 -24.78 2.31 10.59
N PRO A 186 -23.97 1.69 11.47
CA PRO A 186 -22.79 0.93 11.05
C PRO A 186 -23.08 -0.12 9.97
N GLY A 187 -24.27 -0.75 10.02
CA GLY A 187 -24.70 -1.71 9.00
C GLY A 187 -24.94 -1.09 7.62
N VAL A 188 -25.55 0.10 7.57
CA VAL A 188 -25.75 0.84 6.30
C VAL A 188 -24.41 1.25 5.71
N PHE A 189 -23.48 1.70 6.56
CA PHE A 189 -22.14 2.06 6.12
C PHE A 189 -21.39 0.87 5.50
N MET A 190 -21.41 -0.29 6.17
CA MET A 190 -20.81 -1.52 5.64
C MET A 190 -21.44 -1.96 4.32
N LEU A 191 -22.77 -1.84 4.19
CA LEU A 191 -23.46 -2.14 2.94
C LEU A 191 -23.02 -1.21 1.81
N GLN A 192 -22.94 0.09 2.07
CA GLN A 192 -22.47 1.10 1.11
C GLN A 192 -21.02 0.83 0.67
N GLN A 193 -20.13 0.43 1.59
CA GLN A 193 -18.75 0.07 1.27
C GLN A 193 -18.69 -1.19 0.40
N ASN A 194 -19.46 -2.23 0.73
CA ASN A 194 -19.45 -3.47 -0.05
C ASN A 194 -20.05 -3.28 -1.45
N THR A 195 -21.10 -2.48 -1.61
CA THR A 195 -21.64 -2.09 -2.92
C THR A 195 -20.60 -1.31 -3.72
N ARG A 196 -19.90 -0.37 -3.07
CA ARG A 196 -18.80 0.38 -3.70
C ARG A 196 -17.69 -0.54 -4.19
N LEU A 197 -17.26 -1.47 -3.34
CA LEU A 197 -16.21 -2.43 -3.66
C LEU A 197 -16.61 -3.33 -4.84
N ALA A 198 -17.85 -3.80 -4.88
CA ALA A 198 -18.37 -4.57 -6.00
C ALA A 198 -18.33 -3.76 -7.31
N ILE A 199 -18.73 -2.49 -7.29
CA ILE A 199 -18.66 -1.60 -8.47
C ILE A 199 -17.21 -1.34 -8.90
N ILE A 200 -16.29 -1.09 -7.95
CA ILE A 200 -14.85 -0.96 -8.25
C ILE A 200 -14.34 -2.23 -8.93
N ALA A 201 -14.74 -3.42 -8.46
CA ALA A 201 -14.33 -4.67 -9.07
C ALA A 201 -14.78 -4.80 -10.52
N LEU A 202 -16.03 -4.42 -10.82
CA LEU A 202 -16.54 -4.43 -12.19
C LEU A 202 -15.83 -3.41 -13.08
N GLU A 203 -15.48 -2.24 -12.55
CA GLU A 203 -14.69 -1.25 -13.29
C GLU A 203 -13.26 -1.73 -13.58
N VAL A 204 -12.62 -2.41 -12.62
CA VAL A 204 -11.28 -2.99 -12.80
C VAL A 204 -11.31 -4.12 -13.81
N VAL A 205 -12.25 -5.07 -13.71
CA VAL A 205 -12.42 -6.16 -14.70
C VAL A 205 -12.65 -5.61 -16.10
N ARG A 206 -13.49 -4.56 -16.21
CA ARG A 206 -13.71 -3.86 -17.48
C ARG A 206 -12.45 -3.17 -17.99
N GLY A 207 -11.68 -2.52 -17.11
CA GLY A 207 -10.42 -1.84 -17.43
C GLY A 207 -9.32 -2.81 -17.86
N MET A 208 -9.27 -3.99 -17.25
CA MET A 208 -8.40 -5.11 -17.64
C MET A 208 -8.75 -5.71 -19.01
N GLY A 209 -9.95 -5.43 -19.52
CA GLY A 209 -10.45 -6.06 -20.75
C GLY A 209 -10.67 -7.57 -20.60
N LEU A 210 -10.92 -8.06 -19.38
CA LEU A 210 -11.14 -9.48 -19.17
C LEU A 210 -12.45 -9.94 -19.82
N PRO A 211 -12.46 -11.13 -20.46
CA PRO A 211 -13.69 -11.70 -20.97
C PRO A 211 -14.66 -12.01 -19.81
N THR A 212 -15.93 -11.70 -20.00
CA THR A 212 -17.00 -11.97 -19.03
C THR A 212 -18.21 -12.57 -19.74
N VAL A 213 -18.95 -13.45 -19.04
CA VAL A 213 -20.22 -14.00 -19.55
C VAL A 213 -21.27 -12.89 -19.68
N VAL A 214 -21.28 -11.96 -18.72
CA VAL A 214 -22.14 -10.77 -18.76
C VAL A 214 -21.35 -9.61 -19.34
N SER A 215 -21.82 -9.02 -20.44
CA SER A 215 -21.09 -7.93 -21.10
C SER A 215 -21.08 -6.67 -20.23
N LEU A 216 -19.88 -6.24 -19.79
CA LEU A 216 -19.68 -5.04 -18.99
C LEU A 216 -19.58 -3.74 -19.83
N ARG A 217 -20.15 -3.73 -21.04
CA ARG A 217 -20.12 -2.53 -21.90
C ARG A 217 -20.86 -1.38 -21.22
N GLN A 218 -20.23 -0.21 -21.20
CA GLN A 218 -20.83 1.00 -20.64
C GLN A 218 -22.12 1.31 -21.39
N ALA A 219 -23.20 1.58 -20.66
CA ALA A 219 -24.43 2.09 -21.26
C ALA A 219 -24.07 3.33 -22.10
N PRO A 220 -24.60 3.48 -23.33
CA PRO A 220 -24.29 4.64 -24.14
C PRO A 220 -24.57 5.89 -23.32
N SER A 221 -23.56 6.76 -23.20
CA SER A 221 -23.71 8.08 -22.58
C SER A 221 -24.96 8.70 -23.19
N PRO A 222 -25.88 9.27 -22.39
CA PRO A 222 -27.02 9.97 -22.95
C PRO A 222 -26.45 11.05 -23.87
N SER A 223 -26.61 10.81 -25.17
CA SER A 223 -26.22 11.77 -26.19
C SER A 223 -26.95 13.06 -25.85
N SER A 224 -26.22 14.16 -25.98
CA SER A 224 -26.70 15.54 -25.84
C SER A 224 -28.16 15.64 -26.26
N PRO A 225 -29.05 16.26 -25.46
CA PRO A 225 -30.46 16.32 -25.82
C PRO A 225 -30.57 16.84 -27.25
N LEU A 226 -31.21 16.04 -28.10
CA LEU A 226 -31.68 16.48 -29.40
C LEU A 226 -32.29 17.87 -29.22
N GLN A 227 -31.72 18.85 -29.92
CA GLN A 227 -32.32 20.16 -30.13
C GLN A 227 -33.70 19.97 -30.75
N GLU A 228 -34.70 19.77 -29.91
CA GLU A 228 -36.10 19.93 -30.27
C GLU A 228 -36.64 21.13 -29.49
N GLY A 229 -36.99 22.19 -30.23
CA GLY A 229 -37.90 23.24 -29.78
C GLY A 229 -37.25 24.50 -29.24
N GLU A 230 -37.06 25.49 -30.12
CA GLU A 230 -37.27 26.89 -29.74
C GLU A 230 -38.70 27.05 -29.21
N GLU A 231 -38.88 27.51 -27.97
CA GLU A 231 -39.96 28.44 -27.60
C GLU A 231 -39.57 29.26 -26.35
N PRO A 232 -40.10 30.49 -26.21
CA PRO A 232 -39.47 31.55 -25.43
C PRO A 232 -39.99 31.63 -23.98
N ALA A 233 -39.05 32.00 -23.11
CA ALA A 233 -39.17 32.80 -21.89
C ALA A 233 -40.54 32.91 -21.18
N GLU A 234 -40.63 32.28 -20.00
CA GLU A 234 -41.40 32.86 -18.90
C GLU A 234 -40.66 32.69 -17.57
N SER A 235 -40.61 33.79 -16.84
CA SER A 235 -39.78 34.13 -15.68
C SER A 235 -40.24 33.51 -14.36
N GLN A 236 -39.32 32.95 -13.57
CA GLN A 236 -39.46 32.74 -12.11
C GLN A 236 -38.08 32.56 -11.42
N PRO A 237 -37.97 32.80 -10.08
CA PRO A 237 -36.85 33.53 -9.50
C PRO A 237 -35.62 32.69 -9.15
N ALA A 238 -34.47 33.30 -9.42
CA ALA A 238 -33.13 32.86 -9.05
C ALA A 238 -32.83 33.16 -7.57
N ALA A 239 -32.80 32.14 -6.72
CA ALA A 239 -32.13 32.20 -5.42
C ALA A 239 -31.94 30.79 -4.81
N GLN A 240 -31.32 29.86 -5.54
CA GLN A 240 -30.79 28.60 -4.98
C GLN A 240 -29.86 27.82 -5.94
N SER A 241 -29.63 28.30 -7.16
CA SER A 241 -28.93 27.57 -8.23
C SER A 241 -27.40 27.75 -8.27
N SER A 242 -26.83 28.71 -7.56
CA SER A 242 -25.40 29.05 -7.69
C SER A 242 -24.43 27.99 -7.15
N SER A 243 -24.87 27.13 -6.22
CA SER A 243 -24.05 26.01 -5.70
C SER A 243 -24.11 24.76 -6.57
N ILE A 244 -25.20 24.58 -7.34
CA ILE A 244 -25.36 23.45 -8.26
C ILE A 244 -24.60 23.74 -9.57
N GLU A 245 -24.61 24.99 -10.06
CA GLU A 245 -23.85 25.38 -11.25
C GLU A 245 -22.33 25.36 -11.04
N GLN A 246 -21.82 25.71 -9.85
CA GLN A 246 -20.40 25.54 -9.54
C GLN A 246 -19.97 24.06 -9.44
N GLN A 247 -20.85 23.16 -8.95
CA GLN A 247 -20.60 21.72 -9.03
C GLN A 247 -20.70 21.19 -10.46
N GLN A 248 -21.59 21.73 -11.30
CA GLN A 248 -21.70 21.34 -12.72
C GLN A 248 -20.53 21.82 -13.57
N GLN A 249 -19.90 22.96 -13.25
CA GLN A 249 -18.70 23.40 -13.97
C GLN A 249 -17.45 22.57 -13.62
N GLN A 250 -17.33 22.05 -12.39
CA GLN A 250 -16.34 21.00 -12.09
C GLN A 250 -16.70 19.64 -12.74
N GLN A 251 -17.99 19.34 -12.97
CA GLN A 251 -18.44 18.12 -13.64
C GLN A 251 -18.05 18.03 -15.13
N GLN A 252 -17.95 19.15 -15.86
CA GLN A 252 -17.58 19.08 -17.28
C GLN A 252 -16.08 18.89 -17.54
N GLN A 253 -15.20 19.32 -16.63
CA GLN A 253 -13.75 19.06 -16.77
C GLN A 253 -13.36 17.62 -16.42
N GLN A 254 -14.12 16.92 -15.56
CA GLN A 254 -13.82 15.53 -15.21
C GLN A 254 -14.49 14.49 -16.13
N GLN A 255 -15.52 14.86 -16.91
CA GLN A 255 -16.26 13.91 -17.77
C GLN A 255 -15.57 13.56 -19.10
N HIS A 256 -14.48 14.24 -19.47
CA HIS A 256 -13.84 14.09 -20.77
C HIS A 256 -12.43 13.48 -20.78
N VAL A 257 -12.01 12.82 -19.69
CA VAL A 257 -10.81 11.97 -19.76
C VAL A 257 -11.24 10.55 -20.10
N PRO A 258 -11.08 10.08 -21.36
CA PRO A 258 -11.20 8.66 -21.64
C PRO A 258 -10.19 7.94 -20.75
N CYS A 259 -10.67 7.05 -19.87
CA CYS A 259 -9.86 6.09 -19.13
C CYS A 259 -9.18 5.13 -20.12
N GLN A 260 -8.22 5.60 -20.91
CA GLN A 260 -7.63 4.86 -22.03
C GLN A 260 -6.26 4.25 -21.73
N HIS A 261 -5.77 4.35 -20.50
CA HIS A 261 -4.52 3.71 -20.11
C HIS A 261 -4.64 3.25 -18.65
N TRP A 262 -5.54 2.30 -18.38
CA TRP A 262 -5.41 1.53 -17.15
C TRP A 262 -4.12 0.72 -17.33
N VAL A 263 -3.06 1.11 -16.62
CA VAL A 263 -1.80 0.38 -16.61
C VAL A 263 -1.87 -0.59 -15.41
N PRO A 264 -2.26 -1.86 -15.61
CA PRO A 264 -2.09 -2.89 -14.59
C PRO A 264 -0.63 -2.94 -14.21
N GLY A 265 -0.32 -3.16 -12.94
CA GLY A 265 1.06 -3.12 -12.53
C GLY A 265 1.34 -3.41 -11.08
N PHE A 266 0.35 -3.37 -10.18
CA PHE A 266 0.65 -3.59 -8.77
C PHE A 266 0.91 -5.07 -8.48
N VAL A 267 0.10 -5.99 -9.05
CA VAL A 267 0.38 -7.44 -8.95
C VAL A 267 1.73 -7.77 -9.55
N LEU A 268 2.01 -7.21 -10.73
CA LEU A 268 3.30 -7.35 -11.41
C LEU A 268 4.44 -6.85 -10.52
N ALA A 269 4.29 -5.70 -9.86
CA ALA A 269 5.30 -5.12 -8.99
C ALA A 269 5.64 -5.96 -7.75
N CYS A 270 4.70 -6.79 -7.30
CA CYS A 270 4.90 -7.72 -6.20
C CYS A 270 5.48 -9.07 -6.65
N ASP A 271 5.61 -9.31 -7.95
CA ASP A 271 6.18 -10.53 -8.53
C ASP A 271 7.50 -10.23 -9.25
N SER A 272 8.61 -10.46 -8.54
CA SER A 272 9.96 -10.29 -9.09
C SER A 272 10.24 -11.16 -10.33
N ALA A 273 9.63 -12.35 -10.42
CA ALA A 273 9.83 -13.25 -11.55
C ALA A 273 9.06 -12.76 -12.79
N ALA A 274 7.86 -12.22 -12.62
CA ALA A 274 7.11 -11.58 -13.69
C ALA A 274 7.77 -10.26 -14.13
N MET A 275 8.19 -9.41 -13.19
CA MET A 275 8.90 -8.15 -13.49
C MET A 275 10.13 -8.37 -14.37
N SER A 276 10.90 -9.44 -14.14
CA SER A 276 12.12 -9.73 -14.90
C SER A 276 11.90 -9.93 -16.41
N ARG A 277 10.65 -10.18 -16.84
CA ARG A 277 10.27 -10.40 -18.25
C ARG A 277 9.79 -9.12 -18.94
N CYS A 278 9.56 -8.05 -18.18
CA CYS A 278 9.04 -6.78 -18.66
C CYS A 278 10.16 -5.88 -19.18
N THR A 279 9.80 -4.88 -19.97
CA THR A 279 10.70 -3.80 -20.37
C THR A 279 11.12 -2.97 -19.15
N GLU A 280 12.25 -2.27 -19.24
CA GLU A 280 12.75 -1.44 -18.14
C GLU A 280 11.74 -0.37 -17.70
N ALA A 281 11.05 0.29 -18.64
CA ALA A 281 10.02 1.28 -18.34
C ALA A 281 8.82 0.68 -17.60
N GLU A 282 8.40 -0.53 -17.98
CA GLU A 282 7.33 -1.25 -17.27
C GLU A 282 7.77 -1.65 -15.86
N GLN A 283 9.02 -2.07 -15.68
CA GLN A 283 9.57 -2.40 -14.37
C GLN A 283 9.66 -1.17 -13.47
N GLN A 284 10.15 -0.04 -13.99
CA GLN A 284 10.21 1.24 -13.26
C GLN A 284 8.82 1.68 -12.82
N ARG A 285 7.85 1.61 -13.73
CA ARG A 285 6.44 1.91 -13.43
C ARG A 285 5.87 1.00 -12.34
N ALA A 286 6.08 -0.32 -12.45
CA ALA A 286 5.61 -1.28 -11.46
C ALA A 286 6.22 -0.99 -10.08
N SER A 287 7.55 -0.79 -10.02
CA SER A 287 8.23 -0.42 -8.78
C SER A 287 7.75 0.91 -8.20
N ALA A 288 7.49 1.92 -9.03
CA ALA A 288 6.94 3.20 -8.59
C ALA A 288 5.54 3.03 -7.98
N VAL A 289 4.65 2.29 -8.63
CA VAL A 289 3.30 1.98 -8.12
C VAL A 289 3.37 1.26 -6.79
N ARG A 290 4.27 0.28 -6.66
CA ARG A 290 4.47 -0.42 -5.39
C ARG A 290 4.99 0.48 -4.29
N LEU A 291 5.99 1.32 -4.58
CA LEU A 291 6.46 2.32 -3.63
C LEU A 291 5.32 3.23 -3.19
N LEU A 292 4.46 3.67 -4.11
CA LEU A 292 3.30 4.50 -3.79
C LEU A 292 2.32 3.77 -2.86
N ILE A 293 1.98 2.51 -3.14
CA ILE A 293 1.10 1.71 -2.27
C ILE A 293 1.73 1.51 -0.88
N SER A 294 3.00 1.16 -0.81
CA SER A 294 3.72 0.98 0.46
C SER A 294 3.80 2.29 1.25
N PHE A 295 4.02 3.41 0.57
CA PHE A 295 3.95 4.75 1.16
C PHE A 295 2.54 5.10 1.69
N MET A 296 1.48 4.83 0.92
CA MET A 296 0.10 5.11 1.34
C MET A 296 -0.28 4.32 2.61
N GLY A 297 0.18 3.09 2.74
CA GLY A 297 0.06 2.31 3.97
C GLY A 297 0.91 2.88 5.10
N ALA A 298 2.20 3.16 4.84
CA ALA A 298 3.14 3.65 5.85
C ALA A 298 2.75 5.02 6.42
N SER A 299 2.19 5.92 5.59
CA SER A 299 1.72 7.24 6.00
C SER A 299 0.59 7.21 7.04
N GLN A 300 -0.06 6.06 7.23
CA GLN A 300 -1.05 5.83 8.29
C GLN A 300 -0.45 5.26 9.59
N GLY A 301 0.87 5.09 9.64
CA GLY A 301 1.60 4.56 10.81
C GLY A 301 1.82 3.05 10.79
N TRP A 302 1.52 2.36 9.68
CA TRP A 302 1.76 0.92 9.58
C TRP A 302 3.25 0.64 9.30
N LEU A 303 3.88 -0.16 10.18
CA LEU A 303 5.30 -0.49 10.06
C LEU A 303 5.61 -1.43 8.88
N TYR A 304 4.73 -2.39 8.59
CA TYR A 304 4.97 -3.38 7.53
C TYR A 304 5.13 -2.72 6.14
N PRO A 305 4.23 -1.83 5.69
CA PRO A 305 4.44 -1.06 4.46
C PRO A 305 5.66 -0.15 4.49
N ALA A 306 6.06 0.37 5.66
CA ALA A 306 7.25 1.22 5.76
C ALA A 306 8.55 0.44 5.49
N TRP A 307 8.65 -0.78 6.02
CA TRP A 307 9.75 -1.70 5.69
C TRP A 307 9.74 -2.11 4.22
N ASP A 308 8.57 -2.41 3.66
CA ASP A 308 8.44 -2.72 2.23
C ASP A 308 8.90 -1.54 1.35
N PHE A 309 8.51 -0.32 1.72
CA PHE A 309 8.91 0.91 1.03
C PHE A 309 10.44 1.06 0.99
N VAL A 310 11.12 0.92 2.14
CA VAL A 310 12.58 1.03 2.23
C VAL A 310 13.27 -0.08 1.44
N SER A 311 12.79 -1.31 1.56
CA SER A 311 13.32 -2.46 0.80
C SER A 311 13.17 -2.25 -0.72
N GLN A 312 12.03 -1.75 -1.17
CA GLN A 312 11.80 -1.47 -2.58
C GLN A 312 12.63 -0.29 -3.09
N CYS A 313 12.87 0.73 -2.26
CA CYS A 313 13.78 1.83 -2.59
C CYS A 313 15.20 1.30 -2.83
N MET A 314 15.65 0.38 -1.99
CA MET A 314 16.95 -0.27 -2.12
C MET A 314 17.07 -1.05 -3.43
N GLU A 315 16.06 -1.84 -3.80
CA GLU A 315 16.04 -2.55 -5.08
C GLU A 315 16.12 -1.58 -6.28
N CYS A 316 15.38 -0.46 -6.23
CA CYS A 316 15.44 0.56 -7.28
C CYS A 316 16.82 1.22 -7.37
N TYR A 317 17.43 1.51 -6.21
CA TYR A 317 18.75 2.09 -6.09
C TYR A 317 19.83 1.16 -6.66
N GLU A 318 19.77 -0.14 -6.34
CA GLU A 318 20.71 -1.14 -6.86
C GLU A 318 20.59 -1.32 -8.39
N ARG A 319 19.37 -1.19 -8.93
CA ARG A 319 19.13 -1.15 -10.38
C ARG A 319 19.66 0.11 -11.06
N GLY A 320 20.09 1.11 -10.29
CA GLY A 320 20.64 2.35 -10.82
C GLY A 320 19.59 3.34 -11.30
N TRP A 321 18.34 3.23 -10.83
CA TRP A 321 17.27 4.18 -11.14
C TRP A 321 17.34 5.39 -10.21
N ALA A 322 17.26 6.60 -10.75
CA ALA A 322 17.21 7.80 -9.92
C ALA A 322 15.87 7.94 -9.20
N ALA A 323 15.86 8.65 -8.08
CA ALA A 323 14.65 8.97 -7.34
C ALA A 323 13.63 9.72 -8.23
N GLU A 324 14.11 10.67 -9.03
CA GLU A 324 13.28 11.43 -9.97
C GLU A 324 12.71 10.54 -11.08
N ASP A 325 13.51 9.64 -11.66
CA ASP A 325 13.04 8.68 -12.67
C ASP A 325 11.88 7.83 -12.13
N VAL A 326 12.02 7.29 -10.91
CA VAL A 326 10.97 6.47 -10.29
C VAL A 326 9.72 7.31 -9.98
N TYR A 327 9.91 8.56 -9.56
CA TYR A 327 8.82 9.49 -9.27
C TYR A 327 8.00 9.84 -10.51
N ASP A 328 8.67 10.15 -11.62
CA ASP A 328 8.06 10.59 -12.89
C ASP A 328 7.20 9.50 -13.56
N HIS A 329 7.34 8.25 -13.14
CA HIS A 329 6.47 7.15 -13.59
C HIS A 329 5.10 7.14 -12.88
N LEU A 330 4.84 8.02 -11.91
CA LEU A 330 3.54 8.15 -11.24
C LEU A 330 2.69 9.26 -11.87
N GLN A 331 1.37 9.08 -11.81
CA GLN A 331 0.41 10.08 -12.29
C GLN A 331 -0.24 10.81 -11.11
N ASP A 332 -0.60 12.08 -11.29
CA ASP A 332 -1.20 12.91 -10.24
C ASP A 332 -2.51 12.32 -9.70
N GLU A 333 -3.30 11.66 -10.56
CA GLU A 333 -4.56 11.04 -10.17
C GLU A 333 -4.38 9.88 -9.20
N GLU A 334 -3.19 9.28 -9.14
CA GLU A 334 -2.88 8.15 -8.25
C GLU A 334 -2.71 8.61 -6.80
N PHE A 335 -2.36 9.88 -6.61
CA PHE A 335 -2.28 10.52 -5.29
C PHE A 335 -3.64 11.00 -4.79
N ALA A 336 -4.69 10.97 -5.62
CA ALA A 336 -6.01 11.46 -5.24
C ALA A 336 -6.65 10.59 -4.13
N GLN A 337 -6.91 11.20 -2.97
CA GLN A 337 -7.53 10.55 -1.82
C GLN A 337 -9.07 10.62 -1.84
N SER A 338 -9.65 10.79 -3.02
CA SER A 338 -11.09 10.86 -3.21
C SER A 338 -11.61 9.53 -3.75
N GLY A 339 -12.68 9.05 -3.13
CA GLY A 339 -13.48 7.98 -3.70
C GLY A 339 -12.93 6.55 -3.50
N GLY A 340 -12.01 6.34 -2.55
CA GLY A 340 -11.63 5.01 -2.09
C GLY A 340 -12.57 4.43 -1.03
N LEU A 341 -12.15 3.31 -0.46
CA LEU A 341 -12.87 2.64 0.62
C LEU A 341 -12.73 3.46 1.91
N VAL A 342 -13.84 3.64 2.62
CA VAL A 342 -13.83 4.33 3.92
C VAL A 342 -14.10 3.26 4.95
N ILE A 343 -13.16 3.02 5.84
CA ILE A 343 -13.44 2.27 7.07
C ILE A 343 -13.41 3.28 8.21
N ASN A 344 -14.43 3.25 9.06
CA ASN A 344 -14.42 3.94 10.35
C ASN A 344 -13.51 3.19 11.34
N VAL A 345 -12.26 2.92 10.95
CA VAL A 345 -11.21 2.63 11.95
C VAL A 345 -10.82 3.99 12.51
N ALA A 346 -10.82 4.14 13.83
CA ALA A 346 -10.31 5.33 14.48
C ALA A 346 -8.93 5.65 13.87
N ARG A 347 -8.84 6.77 13.13
CA ARG A 347 -7.57 7.22 12.56
C ARG A 347 -6.57 7.27 13.71
N VAL A 348 -5.37 6.74 13.47
CA VAL A 348 -4.24 7.09 14.32
C VAL A 348 -4.16 8.62 14.30
N PRO A 349 -4.17 9.30 15.46
CA PRO A 349 -3.99 10.74 15.52
C PRO A 349 -2.75 11.11 14.69
N GLY A 350 -2.90 12.01 13.71
CA GLY A 350 -1.78 12.40 12.84
C GLY A 350 -1.73 11.82 11.42
N SER A 351 -2.78 11.14 10.93
CA SER A 351 -2.80 10.72 9.52
C SER A 351 -2.78 11.93 8.57
N PHE A 352 -1.80 12.01 7.67
CA PHE A 352 -1.69 13.08 6.68
C PHE A 352 -2.39 12.74 5.37
N ASN A 353 -2.73 13.80 4.64
CA ASN A 353 -3.09 13.63 3.24
C ASN A 353 -1.82 13.23 2.47
N VAL A 354 -1.88 12.08 1.79
CA VAL A 354 -0.86 11.63 0.85
C VAL A 354 -0.81 12.63 -0.28
N THR A 355 0.38 13.18 -0.49
CA THR A 355 0.69 14.12 -1.57
C THR A 355 1.90 13.61 -2.34
N ALA A 356 1.97 13.96 -3.61
CA ALA A 356 3.13 13.65 -4.45
C ALA A 356 4.42 14.25 -3.84
N ALA A 357 4.32 15.45 -3.26
CA ALA A 357 5.44 16.10 -2.59
C ALA A 357 6.00 15.28 -1.40
N MET A 358 5.11 14.76 -0.55
CA MET A 358 5.50 13.94 0.60
C MET A 358 6.13 12.61 0.15
N PHE A 359 5.61 12.00 -0.91
CA PHE A 359 6.19 10.79 -1.50
C PHE A 359 7.61 11.04 -2.06
N GLY A 360 7.80 12.09 -2.86
CA GLY A 360 9.11 12.46 -3.38
C GLY A 360 10.14 12.74 -2.29
N ARG A 361 9.71 13.37 -1.19
CA ARG A 361 10.55 13.59 -0.01
C ARG A 361 10.94 12.29 0.69
N TRP A 362 10.01 11.35 0.87
CA TRP A 362 10.32 10.03 1.47
C TRP A 362 11.34 9.25 0.63
N LEU A 363 11.14 9.24 -0.69
CA LEU A 363 12.06 8.60 -1.63
C LEU A 363 13.47 9.20 -1.52
N SER A 364 13.55 10.53 -1.50
CA SER A 364 14.80 11.28 -1.35
C SER A 364 15.52 10.98 -0.02
N VAL A 365 14.79 10.91 1.10
CA VAL A 365 15.37 10.55 2.41
C VAL A 365 16.05 9.18 2.37
N VAL A 366 15.37 8.17 1.82
CA VAL A 366 15.90 6.81 1.77
C VAL A 366 17.12 6.74 0.85
N TYR A 367 17.06 7.36 -0.32
CA TYR A 367 18.18 7.42 -1.26
C TYR A 367 19.40 8.12 -0.65
N MET A 368 19.22 9.32 -0.09
CA MET A 368 20.29 10.04 0.62
C MET A 368 20.87 9.22 1.77
N THR A 369 20.06 8.46 2.50
CA THR A 369 20.54 7.58 3.57
C THR A 369 21.47 6.50 3.02
N MET A 370 21.10 5.85 1.91
CA MET A 370 21.95 4.86 1.24
C MET A 370 23.28 5.48 0.78
N VAL A 371 23.25 6.70 0.23
CA VAL A 371 24.47 7.43 -0.17
C VAL A 371 25.39 7.69 1.03
N GLN A 372 24.84 8.23 2.11
CA GLN A 372 25.61 8.58 3.31
C GLN A 372 26.19 7.35 4.01
N LEU A 373 25.54 6.20 3.87
CA LEU A 373 26.06 4.92 4.37
C LEU A 373 27.13 4.32 3.44
N GLY A 374 27.36 4.88 2.25
CA GLY A 374 28.36 4.42 1.29
C GLY A 374 27.90 3.23 0.44
N VAL A 375 26.60 3.10 0.19
CA VAL A 375 26.07 2.12 -0.79
C VAL A 375 26.35 2.67 -2.19
N VAL A 376 27.02 1.88 -3.03
CA VAL A 376 27.40 2.31 -4.39
C VAL A 376 26.16 2.34 -5.28
N PHE A 377 25.87 3.50 -5.89
CA PHE A 377 24.80 3.64 -6.87
C PHE A 377 25.33 3.30 -8.27
N ALA A 378 24.79 2.27 -8.91
CA ALA A 378 25.25 1.80 -10.22
C ALA A 378 25.13 2.89 -11.32
N GLY A 379 24.13 3.77 -11.19
CA GLY A 379 23.84 4.87 -12.11
C GLY A 379 24.61 6.17 -11.85
N ALA A 380 25.50 6.25 -10.84
CA ALA A 380 26.03 7.51 -10.32
C ALA A 380 26.81 8.37 -11.33
N THR A 381 27.29 7.77 -12.41
CA THR A 381 28.05 8.47 -13.47
C THR A 381 27.17 9.06 -14.57
N ARG A 382 25.88 8.73 -14.60
CA ARG A 382 24.98 9.02 -15.72
C ARG A 382 24.05 10.21 -15.49
N GLN A 383 23.73 10.52 -14.23
CA GLN A 383 22.74 11.52 -13.87
C GLN A 383 23.25 12.31 -12.65
N ASP A 384 23.13 13.64 -12.70
CA ASP A 384 23.26 14.48 -11.52
C ASP A 384 21.92 14.48 -10.75
N GLY A 385 21.95 14.68 -9.44
CA GLY A 385 20.71 14.77 -8.64
C GLY A 385 19.95 13.46 -8.43
N TRP A 386 20.54 12.31 -8.76
CA TRP A 386 19.90 10.99 -8.70
C TRP A 386 19.30 10.58 -7.35
N ALA A 387 19.74 11.19 -6.24
CA ALA A 387 19.30 10.87 -4.88
C ALA A 387 18.09 11.68 -4.39
N TRP A 388 17.55 12.61 -5.19
CA TRP A 388 16.47 13.49 -4.77
C TRP A 388 15.47 13.77 -5.90
N VAL A 389 14.28 14.25 -5.53
CA VAL A 389 13.19 14.57 -6.47
C VAL A 389 13.00 16.09 -6.51
N SER A 390 13.19 16.71 -7.68
CA SER A 390 13.20 18.17 -7.83
C SER A 390 11.80 18.79 -7.90
N GLY A 391 10.83 18.03 -8.41
CA GLY A 391 9.47 18.51 -8.74
C GLY A 391 8.47 18.59 -7.59
N ALA A 392 8.75 17.95 -6.45
CA ALA A 392 7.83 17.90 -5.30
C ALA A 392 7.41 19.28 -4.76
N ALA A 393 8.23 20.32 -4.98
CA ALA A 393 7.99 21.69 -4.51
C ALA A 393 7.28 22.61 -5.53
N GLN A 394 7.03 22.15 -6.77
CA GLN A 394 6.58 23.01 -7.89
C GLN A 394 5.17 23.62 -7.74
N MET A 395 4.38 23.26 -6.73
CA MET A 395 3.07 23.92 -6.51
C MET A 395 3.19 25.36 -5.97
N HIS A 396 4.38 25.79 -5.52
CA HIS A 396 4.60 27.15 -5.04
C HIS A 396 5.90 27.75 -5.61
N ALA A 397 5.74 28.47 -6.73
CA ALA A 397 6.64 29.51 -7.28
C ALA A 397 7.87 29.08 -8.11
N ASP A 398 8.13 29.91 -9.14
CA ASP A 398 9.33 29.96 -9.98
C ASP A 398 10.60 30.08 -9.12
N GLU A 399 11.33 28.99 -8.85
CA GLU A 399 12.76 29.06 -8.48
C GLU A 399 13.40 27.66 -8.43
N GLU A 400 14.14 27.28 -9.47
CA GLU A 400 15.08 26.13 -9.46
C GLU A 400 16.11 26.23 -8.31
N ALA A 401 16.31 27.43 -7.74
CA ALA A 401 17.17 27.65 -6.59
C ALA A 401 16.60 27.07 -5.28
N GLY A 402 15.27 26.98 -5.14
CA GLY A 402 14.61 26.48 -3.93
C GLY A 402 14.79 24.97 -3.76
N SER A 403 14.69 24.22 -4.86
CA SER A 403 14.75 22.76 -4.86
C SER A 403 16.14 22.24 -4.46
N THR A 404 17.22 22.88 -4.93
CA THR A 404 18.59 22.52 -4.52
C THR A 404 18.88 22.79 -3.04
N LEU A 405 18.38 23.88 -2.48
CA LEU A 405 18.51 24.20 -1.05
C LEU A 405 17.79 23.17 -0.18
N GLU A 406 16.59 22.74 -0.59
CA GLU A 406 15.85 21.67 0.08
C GLU A 406 16.63 20.35 0.07
N ALA A 407 17.27 20.00 -1.05
CA ALA A 407 18.10 18.80 -1.15
C ALA A 407 19.28 18.84 -0.15
N TYR A 408 19.97 19.99 -0.03
CA TYR A 408 21.03 20.16 0.97
C TYR A 408 20.51 20.04 2.40
N GLY A 409 19.38 20.69 2.70
CA GLY A 409 18.74 20.59 4.02
C GLY A 409 18.35 19.16 4.38
N LEU A 410 17.86 18.39 3.40
CA LEU A 410 17.51 16.98 3.59
C LEU A 410 18.76 16.11 3.80
N ALA A 411 19.83 16.36 3.06
CA ALA A 411 21.10 15.65 3.23
C ALA A 411 21.72 15.90 4.61
N ASP A 412 21.71 17.17 5.06
CA ASP A 412 22.15 17.54 6.41
C ASP A 412 21.30 16.87 7.50
N PHE A 413 19.99 16.82 7.31
CA PHE A 413 19.07 16.12 8.20
C PHE A 413 19.40 14.62 8.31
N VAL A 414 19.60 13.94 7.18
CA VAL A 414 19.96 12.50 7.14
C VAL A 414 21.29 12.28 7.85
N LEU A 415 22.31 13.09 7.53
CA LEU A 415 23.63 12.99 8.14
C LEU A 415 23.57 13.18 9.67
N HIS A 416 22.81 14.17 10.13
CA HIS A 416 22.61 14.40 11.56
C HIS A 416 21.90 13.23 12.24
N THR A 417 20.85 12.69 11.62
CA THR A 417 20.12 11.53 12.15
C THR A 417 21.04 10.30 12.26
N LEU A 418 21.84 10.02 11.24
CA LEU A 418 22.82 8.92 11.25
C LEU A 418 23.89 9.10 12.34
N ASN A 419 24.41 10.31 12.49
CA ASN A 419 25.39 10.62 13.55
C ASN A 419 24.79 10.45 14.95
N ASN A 420 23.54 10.87 15.15
CA ASN A 420 22.84 10.69 16.42
C ASN A 420 22.64 9.21 16.76
N GLU A 421 22.24 8.38 15.78
CA GLU A 421 22.13 6.93 15.97
C GLU A 421 23.47 6.26 16.26
N GLU A 422 24.55 6.68 15.59
CA GLU A 422 25.90 6.20 15.88
C GLU A 422 26.38 6.60 17.29
N GLN A 423 26.06 7.82 17.73
CA GLN A 423 26.35 8.28 19.09
C GLN A 423 25.55 7.50 20.14
N LYS A 424 24.27 7.21 19.88
CA LYS A 424 23.45 6.36 20.75
C LYS A 424 24.02 4.96 20.88
N GLU A 425 24.48 4.35 19.78
CA GLU A 425 25.13 3.03 19.83
C GLU A 425 26.44 3.06 20.63
N LYS A 426 27.23 4.13 20.49
CA LYS A 426 28.47 4.33 21.26
C LYS A 426 28.19 4.57 22.75
N ALA A 427 27.12 5.29 23.08
CA ALA A 427 26.70 5.57 24.45
C ALA A 427 25.98 4.38 25.12
N GLY A 428 25.28 3.55 24.34
CA GLY A 428 24.51 2.38 24.79
C GLY A 428 25.33 1.12 25.11
N ARG A 429 26.67 1.18 25.03
CA ARG A 429 27.55 0.13 25.59
C ARG A 429 28.00 0.48 27.01
N PRO A 430 27.11 0.32 28.00
CA PRO A 430 27.49 -0.39 29.23
C PRO A 430 26.44 -1.46 29.55
N GLY A 431 26.89 -2.68 29.88
CA GLY A 431 26.00 -3.82 30.10
C GLY A 431 24.93 -3.57 31.17
N SER A 432 23.67 -3.63 30.79
CA SER A 432 22.55 -3.93 31.67
C SER A 432 21.29 -4.19 30.84
N SER A 433 20.69 -5.34 31.06
CA SER A 433 19.36 -5.74 30.62
C SER A 433 18.27 -4.76 31.07
N GLY A 434 17.39 -4.35 30.15
CA GLY A 434 16.17 -3.61 30.47
C GLY A 434 15.39 -3.30 29.21
N ALA A 435 14.43 -4.15 28.87
CA ALA A 435 13.44 -3.92 27.83
C ALA A 435 12.40 -2.87 28.27
N ALA A 436 11.78 -2.23 27.29
CA ALA A 436 10.68 -1.25 27.33
C ALA A 436 11.12 0.23 27.34
N GLY A 437 10.89 0.91 26.20
CA GLY A 437 11.06 2.36 26.06
C GLY A 437 11.25 2.83 24.62
N GLY A 438 10.36 2.43 23.70
CA GLY A 438 10.44 2.84 22.28
C GLY A 438 10.00 4.29 22.04
N GLU A 439 9.06 4.81 22.85
CA GLU A 439 8.44 6.12 22.62
C GLU A 439 9.25 7.30 23.21
N GLU A 440 9.90 7.13 24.36
CA GLU A 440 10.74 8.18 24.97
C GLU A 440 12.00 8.48 24.13
N ALA A 441 12.54 7.48 23.42
CA ALA A 441 13.72 7.62 22.59
C ALA A 441 13.44 8.32 21.24
N GLU A 442 12.23 8.18 20.68
CA GLU A 442 11.80 8.95 19.51
C GLU A 442 11.49 10.40 19.87
N GLN A 443 10.82 10.65 21.01
CA GLN A 443 10.58 12.01 21.50
C GLN A 443 11.89 12.76 21.78
N ALA A 444 12.90 12.13 22.39
CA ALA A 444 14.19 12.78 22.66
C ALA A 444 15.01 13.13 21.39
N VAL A 445 14.85 12.37 20.28
CA VAL A 445 15.50 12.71 19.00
C VAL A 445 14.77 13.85 18.30
N VAL A 446 13.44 13.79 18.28
CA VAL A 446 12.61 14.88 17.75
C VAL A 446 12.89 16.17 18.52
N GLU A 447 12.96 16.11 19.84
CA GLU A 447 13.27 17.23 20.71
C GLU A 447 14.72 17.72 20.52
N GLY A 448 15.70 16.82 20.33
CA GLY A 448 17.08 17.18 20.02
C GLY A 448 17.29 17.82 18.63
N VAL A 449 16.44 17.48 17.65
CA VAL A 449 16.43 18.09 16.31
C VAL A 449 15.69 19.44 16.33
N LEU A 450 14.60 19.56 17.08
CA LEU A 450 13.83 20.80 17.26
C LEU A 450 14.54 21.82 18.16
N ALA A 451 15.34 21.37 19.15
CA ALA A 451 16.08 22.23 20.07
C ALA A 451 17.25 23.00 19.43
N ARG A 452 17.44 22.89 18.12
CA ARG A 452 18.51 23.57 17.38
C ARG A 452 18.14 24.98 16.91
N GLU A 453 16.87 25.37 16.99
CA GLU A 453 16.59 26.76 17.28
C GLU A 453 17.00 26.97 18.73
N THR A 454 18.15 27.62 18.96
CA THR A 454 18.58 27.90 20.34
C THR A 454 17.38 28.47 21.11
N PRO A 455 17.07 28.03 22.33
CA PRO A 455 15.99 28.62 23.12
C PRO A 455 16.19 30.14 23.31
N GLU A 456 17.40 30.66 23.06
CA GLU A 456 17.71 32.08 22.94
C GLU A 456 17.27 32.75 21.62
N GLN A 457 17.22 32.05 20.48
CA GLN A 457 16.70 32.55 19.20
C GLN A 457 15.17 32.56 19.17
N LEU A 458 14.51 31.50 19.65
CA LEU A 458 13.05 31.46 19.83
C LEU A 458 12.58 32.53 20.84
N ARG A 459 13.32 32.73 21.95
CA ARG A 459 13.06 33.83 22.90
C ARG A 459 13.25 35.22 22.29
N LYS A 460 14.13 35.39 21.30
CA LYS A 460 14.33 36.68 20.61
C LYS A 460 13.24 36.99 19.59
N GLN A 461 12.52 35.98 19.09
CA GLN A 461 11.43 36.16 18.12
C GLN A 461 10.05 36.30 18.78
N ALA A 462 9.92 35.95 20.07
CA ALA A 462 8.76 36.24 20.91
C ALA A 462 8.63 37.75 21.17
N ARG A 463 8.10 38.47 20.17
CA ARG A 463 7.61 39.84 20.34
C ARG A 463 6.46 39.83 21.35
N MET A 464 6.60 40.71 22.34
CA MET A 464 5.67 41.08 23.41
C MET A 464 4.21 40.63 23.23
N GLY A 465 3.73 39.75 24.11
CA GLY A 465 2.29 39.55 24.34
C GLY A 465 1.79 38.11 24.42
N PHE A 466 2.60 37.10 24.09
CA PHE A 466 2.19 35.70 24.11
C PHE A 466 2.98 34.90 25.16
N VAL A 467 2.28 34.03 25.89
CA VAL A 467 2.88 33.03 26.80
C VAL A 467 2.96 31.73 26.02
N THR A 468 4.18 31.25 25.75
CA THR A 468 4.40 29.90 25.22
C THR A 468 4.21 28.90 26.36
N LEU A 469 3.13 28.12 26.30
CA LEU A 469 2.94 26.94 27.15
C LEU A 469 3.43 25.72 26.35
N GLU A 470 4.56 25.16 26.76
CA GLU A 470 5.03 23.87 26.24
C GLU A 470 4.14 22.78 26.86
N ASP A 471 3.23 22.26 26.05
CA ASP A 471 2.42 21.09 26.40
C ASP A 471 3.02 19.85 25.71
N PRO A 472 3.78 19.00 26.44
CA PRO A 472 4.40 17.81 25.87
C PRO A 472 3.37 16.79 25.33
N GLU A 473 2.10 16.87 25.76
CA GLU A 473 1.03 16.02 25.24
C GLU A 473 0.53 16.49 23.86
N LEU A 474 0.79 17.75 23.47
CA LEU A 474 0.42 18.30 22.16
C LEU A 474 1.50 18.12 21.09
N LEU A 475 2.77 17.94 21.48
CA LEU A 475 3.88 17.64 20.55
C LEU A 475 3.59 16.46 19.59
N PRO A 476 3.09 15.29 20.04
CA PRO A 476 2.77 14.18 19.13
C PRO A 476 1.60 14.45 18.18
N THR A 477 0.83 15.52 18.41
CA THR A 477 -0.27 15.93 17.52
C THR A 477 0.15 16.93 16.46
N SER A 478 1.37 17.49 16.57
CA SER A 478 1.89 18.45 15.60
C SER A 478 2.20 17.77 14.26
N PRO A 479 1.65 18.26 13.14
CA PRO A 479 1.96 17.74 11.81
C PRO A 479 3.46 17.67 11.50
N SER A 480 4.19 18.72 11.88
CA SER A 480 5.62 18.81 11.62
C SER A 480 6.42 17.78 12.42
N VAL A 481 6.05 17.53 13.67
CA VAL A 481 6.69 16.55 14.55
C VAL A 481 6.52 15.14 14.00
N LEU A 482 5.31 14.80 13.56
CA LEU A 482 5.02 13.49 12.99
C LEU A 482 5.74 13.26 11.67
N ILE A 483 5.80 14.27 10.78
CA ILE A 483 6.58 14.19 9.54
C ILE A 483 8.06 13.98 9.85
N MET A 484 8.60 14.69 10.84
CA MET A 484 9.99 14.51 11.28
C MET A 484 10.23 13.11 11.86
N SER A 485 9.34 12.63 12.73
CA SER A 485 9.40 11.27 13.30
C SER A 485 9.41 10.22 12.18
N GLN A 486 8.50 10.31 11.21
CA GLN A 486 8.46 9.41 10.06
C GLN A 486 9.78 9.43 9.27
N GLN A 487 10.36 10.61 9.04
CA GLN A 487 11.65 10.75 8.35
C GLN A 487 12.80 10.13 9.14
N ILE A 488 12.82 10.31 10.47
CA ILE A 488 13.80 9.65 11.35
C ILE A 488 13.65 8.13 11.24
N SER A 489 12.42 7.60 11.33
CA SER A 489 12.16 6.16 11.23
C SER A 489 12.62 5.60 9.87
N LEU A 490 12.43 6.33 8.77
CA LEU A 490 12.94 5.92 7.45
C LEU A 490 14.47 5.82 7.42
N VAL A 491 15.18 6.82 7.96
CA VAL A 491 16.65 6.79 8.06
C VAL A 491 17.11 5.58 8.88
N GLN A 492 16.44 5.33 10.02
CA GLN A 492 16.76 4.19 10.89
C GLN A 492 16.50 2.84 10.20
N MET A 493 15.36 2.67 9.53
CA MET A 493 15.02 1.45 8.78
C MET A 493 16.00 1.20 7.64
N ALA A 494 16.30 2.23 6.83
CA ALA A 494 17.26 2.13 5.73
C ALA A 494 18.66 1.77 6.25
N ARG A 495 19.10 2.39 7.35
CA ARG A 495 20.36 2.04 8.01
C ARG A 495 20.38 0.58 8.47
N GLN A 496 19.33 0.11 9.14
CA GLN A 496 19.24 -1.27 9.60
C GLN A 496 19.31 -2.26 8.44
N LEU A 497 18.61 -1.99 7.33
CA LEU A 497 18.62 -2.84 6.15
C LEU A 497 20.04 -2.93 5.54
N VAL A 498 20.71 -1.79 5.33
CA VAL A 498 22.10 -1.75 4.82
C VAL A 498 23.07 -2.51 5.73
N LEU A 499 22.90 -2.40 7.06
CA LEU A 499 23.74 -3.14 8.01
C LEU A 499 23.48 -4.65 7.93
N GLN A 500 22.22 -5.08 7.79
CA GLN A 500 21.88 -6.49 7.62
C GLN A 500 22.50 -7.07 6.34
N GLU A 501 22.40 -6.38 5.21
CA GLU A 501 23.00 -6.84 3.95
C GLU A 501 24.52 -6.96 4.03
N ARG A 502 25.19 -6.01 4.69
CA ARG A 502 26.65 -6.09 4.93
C ARG A 502 27.03 -7.30 5.78
N THR A 503 26.18 -7.70 6.74
CA THR A 503 26.42 -8.92 7.53
C THR A 503 26.16 -10.20 6.76
N LEU A 504 25.32 -10.16 5.73
CA LEU A 504 25.04 -11.30 4.85
C LEU A 504 26.03 -11.45 3.69
N ALA A 505 26.68 -10.36 3.27
CA ALA A 505 27.66 -10.33 2.18
C ALA A 505 29.17 -10.49 2.54
N PRO A 506 29.63 -10.93 3.74
CA PRO A 506 31.05 -10.81 4.13
C PRO A 506 32.01 -11.79 3.41
N SER A 507 31.58 -12.53 2.38
CA SER A 507 32.36 -13.60 1.75
C SER A 507 32.57 -13.49 0.23
N SER A 508 32.06 -12.46 -0.45
CA SER A 508 32.14 -12.37 -1.93
C SER A 508 33.32 -11.55 -2.47
N THR A 509 34.07 -10.84 -1.63
CA THR A 509 35.21 -10.03 -2.07
C THR A 509 36.41 -10.25 -1.14
N ALA A 510 37.10 -11.36 -1.35
CA ALA A 510 38.46 -11.60 -0.89
C ALA A 510 39.26 -12.22 -2.04
#